data_AF-A0A1M7RXI3-F1
#
_entry.id   AF-A0A1M7RXI3-F1
#
_cell.length_a   1.000
_cell.length_b   1.000
_cell.length_c   1.000
_cell.angle_alpha   90.00
_cell.angle_beta   90.00
_cell.angle_gamma   90.00
#
_symmetry.space_group_name_H-M   'P 1'
#
loop_
_entity.id
_entity.type
_entity.pdbx_description
1 polymer ?
#
loop_
_entity_poly.entity_id
_entity_poly.type
_entity_poly.pdbx_seq_one_letter_code
_entity_poly.pdbx_strand_id
1 'polypeptide(L)'
;MTKKSIYDLDKDFDSLLDNEILLENELKEPLMFRVLLHNDDYTSMYFVTEILMEIFKKTSEEARNIMLTVHKKGIGECGIYTFEIAETKVMLVKSRAKKANFPLLCTMEEI
;
A
#
# COMPACT_ATOMS: atom_id res chain seq x y z
N MET A 1 58.25 1.90 23.85
CA MET A 1 57.03 1.15 23.48
C MET A 1 55.93 1.56 24.44
N THR A 2 55.24 2.64 24.13
CA THR A 2 54.20 3.22 24.99
C THR A 2 52.96 2.33 24.90
N LYS A 3 52.54 1.75 26.02
CA LYS A 3 51.29 0.98 26.11
C LYS A 3 50.14 1.96 25.87
N LYS A 4 49.44 1.80 24.74
CA LYS A 4 48.19 2.50 24.47
C LYS A 4 47.21 2.10 25.58
N SER A 5 46.72 3.08 26.33
CA SER A 5 45.80 2.84 27.44
C SER A 5 44.48 2.32 26.88
N ILE A 6 43.73 1.50 27.63
CA ILE A 6 42.40 1.02 27.19
C ILE A 6 41.47 2.19 26.82
N TYR A 7 41.64 3.34 27.50
CA TYR A 7 40.92 4.59 27.24
C TYR A 7 41.30 5.31 25.93
N ASP A 8 42.46 4.97 25.33
CA ASP A 8 42.90 5.51 24.04
C ASP A 8 42.38 4.66 22.86
N LEU A 9 41.84 3.46 23.11
CA LEU A 9 41.20 2.62 22.10
C LEU A 9 39.73 3.00 21.89
N ASP A 10 39.04 3.41 22.97
CA ASP A 10 37.63 3.81 22.92
C ASP A 10 37.41 5.11 22.14
N LYS A 11 38.35 6.06 22.23
CA LYS A 11 38.27 7.32 21.46
C LYS A 11 38.46 7.13 19.96
N ASP A 12 39.29 6.18 19.55
CA ASP A 12 39.46 5.86 18.13
C ASP A 12 38.21 5.14 17.61
N PHE A 13 37.57 4.30 18.43
CA PHE A 13 36.33 3.59 18.09
C PHE A 13 35.14 4.55 17.91
N ASP A 14 34.95 5.50 18.82
CA ASP A 14 33.91 6.54 18.69
C ASP A 14 34.13 7.40 17.43
N SER A 15 35.38 7.75 17.10
CA SER A 15 35.66 8.55 15.89
C SER A 15 35.49 7.75 14.58
N LEU A 16 35.64 6.43 14.62
CA LEU A 16 35.40 5.54 13.49
C LEU A 16 33.89 5.32 13.28
N LEU A 17 33.12 5.24 14.36
CA LEU A 17 31.64 5.19 14.34
C LEU A 17 31.05 6.46 13.73
N ASP A 18 31.59 7.63 14.04
CA ASP A 18 31.09 8.90 13.50
C ASP A 18 31.32 9.06 11.99
N ASN A 19 32.33 8.39 11.42
CA ASN A 19 32.63 8.47 9.98
C ASN A 19 31.91 7.41 9.13
N GLU A 20 31.44 6.31 9.73
CA GLU A 20 30.75 5.24 9.01
C GLU A 20 29.21 5.40 9.02
N ILE A 21 28.66 6.27 9.89
CA ILE A 21 27.23 6.61 9.97
C ILE A 21 26.93 7.92 9.21
N LEU A 22 27.59 8.15 8.08
CA LEU A 22 27.06 9.00 7.00
C LEU A 22 26.26 8.14 6.03
N LEU A 23 25.37 7.31 6.58
CA LEU A 23 24.17 6.92 5.85
C LEU A 23 23.32 8.17 5.78
N GLU A 24 23.51 8.96 4.72
CA GLU A 24 22.42 9.72 4.10
C GLU A 24 21.35 8.71 3.65
N ASN A 25 20.73 8.01 4.60
CA ASN A 25 19.38 7.52 4.46
C ASN A 25 18.53 8.79 4.42
N GLU A 26 18.52 9.48 3.28
CA GLU A 26 17.34 10.21 2.89
C GLU A 26 16.21 9.20 3.03
N LEU A 27 15.42 9.35 4.10
CA LEU A 27 14.20 8.58 4.31
C LEU A 27 13.30 8.94 3.13
N LYS A 28 13.43 8.20 2.03
CA LYS A 28 12.58 8.38 0.86
C LYS A 28 11.18 8.06 1.30
N GLU A 29 10.28 9.03 1.13
CA GLU A 29 8.87 8.82 1.39
C GLU A 29 8.39 7.61 0.58
N PRO A 30 7.55 6.75 1.17
CA PRO A 30 7.06 5.56 0.48
C PRO A 30 6.25 5.97 -0.76
N LEU A 31 6.46 5.27 -1.87
CA LEU A 31 5.67 5.46 -3.08
C LEU A 31 4.19 5.20 -2.78
N MET A 32 3.36 6.14 -3.23
CA MET A 32 1.92 6.10 -3.03
C MET A 32 1.25 5.58 -4.30
N PHE A 33 0.25 4.71 -4.10
CA PHE A 33 -0.49 4.04 -5.15
C PHE A 33 -1.98 4.23 -4.92
N ARG A 34 -2.71 4.52 -5.99
CA ARG A 34 -4.18 4.46 -5.95
C ARG A 34 -4.65 3.07 -6.35
N VAL A 35 -5.64 2.54 -5.64
CA VAL A 35 -6.27 1.24 -5.94
C VAL A 35 -7.60 1.47 -6.64
N LEU A 36 -7.83 0.76 -7.73
CA LEU A 36 -8.92 0.98 -8.68
C LEU A 36 -9.74 -0.29 -8.87
N LEU A 37 -11.07 -0.17 -8.87
CA LEU A 37 -11.99 -1.21 -9.33
C LEU A 37 -12.47 -0.88 -10.74
N HIS A 38 -12.56 -1.91 -11.58
CA HIS A 38 -13.01 -1.80 -12.97
C HIS A 38 -14.39 -2.44 -13.14
N ASN A 39 -15.22 -1.82 -13.96
CA ASN A 39 -16.55 -2.31 -14.28
C ASN A 39 -16.48 -3.57 -15.15
N ASP A 40 -17.48 -4.43 -14.97
CA ASP A 40 -17.75 -5.60 -15.80
C ASP A 40 -19.25 -5.90 -15.78
N ASP A 41 -19.73 -6.78 -16.66
CA ASP A 41 -21.15 -7.05 -16.84
C ASP A 41 -21.72 -8.16 -15.91
N TYR A 42 -20.89 -8.75 -15.05
CA TYR A 42 -21.25 -9.95 -14.28
C TYR A 42 -21.18 -9.74 -12.75
N THR A 43 -20.30 -8.87 -12.27
CA THR A 43 -20.15 -8.61 -10.84
C THR A 43 -21.32 -7.80 -10.31
N SER A 44 -22.00 -8.32 -9.28
CA SER A 44 -23.14 -7.61 -8.68
C SER A 44 -22.73 -6.31 -7.98
N MET A 45 -23.59 -5.29 -8.04
CA MET A 45 -23.40 -4.03 -7.30
C MET A 45 -23.26 -4.26 -5.79
N TYR A 46 -24.04 -5.19 -5.25
CA TYR A 46 -23.98 -5.57 -3.83
C TYR A 46 -22.58 -6.07 -3.45
N PHE A 47 -22.03 -7.01 -4.23
CA PHE A 47 -20.67 -7.52 -4.00
C PHE A 47 -19.59 -6.43 -4.06
N VAL A 48 -19.68 -5.50 -5.03
CA VAL A 48 -18.75 -4.36 -5.11
C VAL A 48 -18.83 -3.50 -3.85
N THR A 49 -20.05 -3.28 -3.34
CA THR A 49 -20.27 -2.49 -2.12
C THR A 49 -19.68 -3.19 -0.89
N GLU A 50 -19.86 -4.52 -0.76
CA GLU A 50 -19.23 -5.33 0.30
C GLU A 50 -17.70 -5.28 0.24
N ILE A 51 -17.11 -5.37 -0.95
CA ILE A 51 -15.66 -5.24 -1.15
C ILE A 51 -15.16 -3.88 -0.62
N LEU A 52 -15.84 -2.80 -0.97
CA LEU A 52 -15.49 -1.44 -0.55
C LEU A 52 -15.60 -1.26 0.97
N MET A 53 -16.63 -1.82 1.60
CA MET A 53 -16.81 -1.74 3.05
C MET A 53 -15.80 -2.61 3.81
N GLU A 54 -15.58 -3.85 3.36
CA GLU A 54 -14.82 -4.81 4.15
C GLU A 54 -13.30 -4.73 3.94
N ILE A 55 -12.84 -4.46 2.71
CA ILE A 55 -11.42 -4.39 2.37
C ILE A 55 -10.92 -2.95 2.45
N PHE A 56 -11.69 -1.99 1.94
CA PHE A 56 -11.29 -0.58 1.87
C PHE A 56 -11.80 0.26 3.04
N LYS A 57 -12.60 -0.33 3.95
CA LYS A 57 -13.14 0.31 5.15
C LYS A 57 -13.95 1.57 4.84
N LYS A 58 -14.59 1.59 3.67
CA LYS A 58 -15.52 2.64 3.30
C LYS A 58 -16.81 2.52 4.11
N THR A 59 -17.38 3.67 4.46
CA THR A 59 -18.75 3.72 4.94
C THR A 59 -19.72 3.24 3.86
N SER A 60 -20.94 2.88 4.24
CA SER A 60 -21.96 2.44 3.28
C SER A 60 -22.23 3.49 2.19
N GLU A 61 -22.23 4.77 2.56
CA GLU A 61 -22.43 5.88 1.62
C GLU A 61 -21.27 6.03 0.64
N GLU A 62 -20.02 6.05 1.12
CA GLU A 62 -18.84 6.10 0.26
C GLU A 62 -18.77 4.89 -0.67
N ALA A 63 -19.04 3.69 -0.14
CA ALA A 63 -19.03 2.46 -0.92
C ALA A 63 -20.07 2.51 -2.05
N ARG A 64 -21.28 3.00 -1.77
CA ARG A 64 -22.32 3.20 -2.78
C ARG A 64 -21.88 4.20 -3.85
N ASN A 65 -21.27 5.33 -3.46
CA ASN A 65 -20.83 6.36 -4.39
C ASN A 65 -19.70 5.88 -5.30
N ILE A 66 -18.73 5.16 -4.74
CA ILE A 66 -17.63 4.56 -5.52
C ILE A 66 -18.19 3.47 -6.45
N MET A 67 -19.04 2.58 -5.96
CA MET A 67 -19.68 1.54 -6.78
C MET A 67 -20.44 2.14 -7.96
N LEU A 68 -21.25 3.18 -7.73
CA LEU A 68 -21.96 3.89 -8.81
C LEU A 68 -20.99 4.53 -9.81
N THR A 69 -19.83 4.99 -9.34
CA THR A 69 -18.78 5.54 -10.19
C THR A 69 -18.16 4.47 -11.08
N VAL A 70 -17.78 3.32 -10.50
CA VAL A 70 -17.30 2.15 -11.27
C VAL A 70 -18.32 1.78 -12.34
N HIS A 71 -19.58 1.59 -11.95
CA HIS A 71 -20.65 1.19 -12.87
C HIS A 71 -20.86 2.17 -14.04
N LYS A 72 -20.86 3.48 -13.76
CA LYS A 72 -21.17 4.50 -14.77
C LYS A 72 -19.96 4.95 -15.60
N LYS A 73 -18.77 4.95 -15.01
CA LYS A 73 -17.55 5.49 -15.62
C LYS A 73 -16.54 4.41 -16.04
N GLY A 74 -16.83 3.14 -15.76
CA GLY A 74 -15.95 2.02 -16.07
C GLY A 74 -14.86 1.77 -15.03
N ILE A 75 -14.51 2.76 -14.20
CA ILE A 75 -13.47 2.67 -13.19
C ILE A 75 -13.77 3.56 -11.98
N GLY A 76 -13.32 3.18 -10.79
CA GLY A 76 -13.47 3.97 -9.58
C GLY A 76 -12.34 3.77 -8.58
N GLU A 77 -11.90 4.86 -7.97
CA GLU A 77 -10.87 4.84 -6.93
C GLU A 77 -11.44 4.35 -5.59
N CYS A 78 -10.76 3.37 -5.01
CA CYS A 78 -11.09 2.81 -3.71
C CYS A 78 -10.31 3.49 -2.58
N GLY A 79 -9.10 3.96 -2.87
CA GLY A 79 -8.26 4.73 -1.95
C GLY A 79 -6.80 4.76 -2.38
N ILE A 80 -6.01 5.57 -1.66
CA ILE A 80 -4.58 5.76 -1.87
C ILE A 80 -3.82 5.15 -0.69
N TYR A 81 -2.78 4.38 -0.98
CA TYR A 81 -2.02 3.61 0.00
C TYR A 81 -0.54 3.53 -0.39
N THR A 82 0.33 3.14 0.54
CA THR A 82 1.69 2.72 0.18
C THR A 82 1.65 1.46 -0.68
N PHE A 83 2.71 1.21 -1.46
CA PHE A 83 2.81 0.05 -2.36
C PHE A 83 2.37 -1.28 -1.71
N GLU A 84 2.94 -1.63 -0.55
CA GLU A 84 2.67 -2.92 0.12
C GLU A 84 1.20 -3.06 0.54
N ILE A 85 0.59 -1.96 1.00
CA ILE A 85 -0.83 -1.93 1.41
C ILE A 85 -1.73 -2.01 0.18
N ALA A 86 -1.39 -1.30 -0.90
CA ALA A 86 -2.12 -1.35 -2.17
C ALA A 86 -2.09 -2.76 -2.76
N GLU A 87 -0.91 -3.39 -2.83
CA GLU A 87 -0.72 -4.75 -3.32
C GLU A 87 -1.56 -5.75 -2.53
N THR A 88 -1.48 -5.68 -1.19
CA THR A 88 -2.26 -6.54 -0.31
C THR A 88 -3.77 -6.39 -0.55
N LYS A 89 -4.26 -5.15 -0.71
CA LYS A 89 -5.69 -4.90 -0.98
C LYS A 89 -6.11 -5.45 -2.34
N VAL A 90 -5.31 -5.25 -3.38
CA VAL A 90 -5.56 -5.83 -4.72
C VAL A 90 -5.65 -7.35 -4.66
N MET A 91 -4.71 -8.01 -3.96
CA MET A 91 -4.72 -9.46 -3.77
C MET A 91 -5.96 -9.95 -3.01
N LEU A 92 -6.38 -9.24 -1.96
CA LEU A 92 -7.59 -9.58 -1.19
C LEU A 92 -8.85 -9.49 -2.06
N VAL A 93 -9.00 -8.43 -2.86
CA VAL A 93 -10.12 -8.29 -3.80
C VAL A 93 -10.14 -9.43 -4.81
N LYS A 94 -8.99 -9.71 -5.44
CA LYS A 94 -8.85 -10.80 -6.42
C LYS A 94 -9.23 -12.16 -5.82
N SER A 95 -8.80 -12.44 -4.60
CA SER A 95 -9.13 -13.68 -3.88
C SER A 95 -10.62 -13.80 -3.57
N ARG A 96 -11.25 -12.71 -3.10
CA ARG A 96 -12.70 -12.63 -2.85
C ARG A 96 -13.51 -12.82 -4.13
N ALA A 97 -13.18 -12.09 -5.20
CA ALA A 97 -13.87 -12.17 -6.48
C ALA A 97 -13.80 -13.60 -7.06
N LYS A 98 -12.62 -14.22 -7.03
CA LYS A 98 -12.45 -15.60 -7.47
C LYS A 98 -13.30 -16.59 -6.66
N LYS A 99 -13.34 -16.46 -5.33
CA LYS A 99 -14.18 -17.33 -4.46
C LYS A 99 -15.67 -17.16 -4.73
N ALA A 100 -16.09 -15.95 -5.09
CA ALA A 100 -17.47 -15.62 -5.41
C ALA A 100 -17.86 -15.87 -6.89
N ASN A 101 -16.93 -16.38 -7.71
CA ASN A 101 -17.10 -16.56 -9.17
C ASN A 101 -17.43 -15.25 -9.92
N PHE A 102 -16.87 -14.13 -9.46
CA PHE A 102 -16.98 -12.85 -10.16
C PHE A 102 -15.67 -12.51 -10.90
N PRO A 103 -15.75 -11.90 -12.10
CA PRO A 103 -14.57 -11.50 -12.87
C PRO A 103 -14.00 -10.12 -12.45
N LEU A 104 -14.49 -9.53 -11.35
CA LEU A 104 -14.11 -8.20 -10.86
C LEU A 104 -12.60 -7.97 -10.90
N LEU A 105 -12.18 -6.98 -11.71
CA LEU A 105 -10.79 -6.57 -11.83
C LEU A 105 -10.47 -5.45 -10.83
N CYS A 106 -9.35 -5.61 -10.13
CA CYS A 106 -8.79 -4.64 -9.21
C CYS A 106 -7.32 -4.41 -9.59
N THR A 107 -6.92 -3.14 -9.74
CA THR A 107 -5.54 -2.76 -10.11
C THR A 107 -5.02 -1.66 -9.18
N MET A 108 -3.73 -1.37 -9.28
CA MET A 108 -3.11 -0.22 -8.64
C MET A 108 -2.16 0.49 -9.61
N GLU A 109 -2.02 1.80 -9.47
CA GLU A 109 -1.07 2.62 -10.23
C GLU A 109 -0.37 3.61 -9.29
N GLU A 110 0.90 3.89 -9.58
CA GLU A 110 1.70 4.90 -8.87
C GLU A 110 1.14 6.30 -9.15
N ILE A 111 1.24 7.20 -8.16
CA ILE A 111 0.72 8.57 -8.22
C ILE A 111 1.81 9.54 -8.67
#